data_AF-A0A969LG80-F1
#
_entry.id   AF-A0A969LG80-F1
#
_cell.length_a   1.000
_cell.length_b   1.000
_cell.length_c   1.000
_cell.angle_alpha   90.00
_cell.angle_beta   90.00
_cell.angle_gamma   90.00
#
_symmetry.space_group_name_H-M   'P 1'
#
loop_
_entity.id
_entity.type
_entity.pdbx_description
1 polymer ?
#
loop_
_entity_poly.entity_id
_entity_poly.type
_entity_poly.pdbx_seq_one_letter_code
_entity_poly.pdbx_strand_id
1 'polypeptide(L)'
;MVSFAHSAPPALWLTGPSRSGKTQRLVTEFQTWLAQQTPGLSPPTALVFAANDDNRWQLADRLAQATGGRYPILSKTPLGFISDEVKLFFPLLFQPLNLKAQFPLRLRPETEQELATQLWQAALTAAELQGVMQYRFVRETLDLLQLAVRVASRLRTSRRYWTWAWSAAIGAMRRS
;
A
#
# COMPACT_ATOMS: atom_id res chain seq x y z
N MET A 1 23.97 -24.94 23.43
CA MET A 1 23.63 -24.14 22.23
C MET A 1 22.12 -24.06 22.15
N VAL A 2 21.51 -22.98 22.65
CA VAL A 2 20.04 -22.81 22.66
C VAL A 2 19.66 -22.01 21.42
N SER A 3 18.94 -22.66 20.50
CA SER A 3 18.41 -22.03 19.30
C SER A 3 17.15 -21.25 19.67
N PHE A 4 17.22 -19.92 19.63
CA PHE A 4 16.04 -19.07 19.72
C PHE A 4 15.41 -18.96 18.33
N ALA A 5 14.64 -19.98 17.93
CA ALA A 5 13.65 -19.78 16.89
C ALA A 5 12.54 -18.90 17.48
N HIS A 6 12.66 -17.57 17.35
CA HIS A 6 11.52 -16.67 17.52
C HIS A 6 10.54 -16.97 16.38
N SER A 7 9.68 -17.97 16.57
CA SER A 7 8.54 -18.19 15.68
C SER A 7 7.66 -16.96 15.75
N ALA A 8 7.57 -16.21 14.64
CA ALA A 8 6.59 -15.13 14.52
C ALA A 8 5.21 -15.68 14.92
N PRO A 9 4.45 -14.96 15.76
CA PRO A 9 3.14 -15.45 16.18
C PRO A 9 2.26 -15.69 14.95
N PRO A 10 1.42 -16.76 14.97
CA PRO A 10 0.54 -17.07 13.85
C PRO A 10 -0.38 -15.90 13.52
N ALA A 11 -0.67 -15.70 12.24
CA ALA A 11 -1.57 -14.64 11.80
C ALA A 11 -2.96 -14.79 12.46
N LEU A 12 -3.34 -13.81 13.28
CA LEU A 12 -4.64 -13.78 13.95
C LEU A 12 -5.66 -13.02 13.10
N TRP A 13 -6.78 -13.67 12.79
CA TRP A 13 -7.88 -13.06 12.04
C TRP A 13 -9.12 -12.90 12.92
N LEU A 14 -9.51 -11.65 13.20
CA LEU A 14 -10.67 -11.33 14.03
C LEU A 14 -11.92 -11.11 13.17
N THR A 15 -12.92 -11.98 13.30
CA THR A 15 -14.21 -11.86 12.59
C THR A 15 -15.36 -11.49 13.54
N GLY A 16 -16.40 -10.89 12.98
CA GLY A 16 -17.62 -10.56 13.70
C GLY A 16 -18.39 -9.41 13.05
N PRO A 17 -19.68 -9.25 13.37
CA PRO A 17 -20.52 -8.18 12.83
C PRO A 17 -20.06 -6.79 13.29
N SER A 18 -20.62 -5.73 12.71
CA SER A 18 -20.37 -4.35 13.17
C SER A 18 -20.63 -4.21 14.66
N ARG A 19 -19.81 -3.41 15.36
CA ARG A 19 -19.90 -3.16 16.81
C ARG A 19 -19.70 -4.39 17.72
N SER A 20 -19.19 -5.51 17.21
CA SER A 20 -18.91 -6.72 18.00
C SER A 20 -17.65 -6.65 18.90
N GLY A 21 -17.08 -5.46 19.13
CA GLY A 21 -15.87 -5.30 19.95
C GLY A 21 -14.54 -5.71 19.29
N LYS A 22 -14.48 -5.93 17.97
CA LYS A 22 -13.23 -6.31 17.26
C LYS A 22 -12.04 -5.39 17.58
N THR A 23 -12.29 -4.08 17.59
CA THR A 23 -11.26 -3.08 17.90
C THR A 23 -10.78 -3.22 19.35
N GLN A 24 -11.69 -3.48 20.29
CA GLN A 24 -11.33 -3.69 21.70
C GLN A 24 -10.46 -4.95 21.85
N ARG A 25 -10.88 -6.04 21.22
CA ARG A 25 -10.10 -7.29 21.22
C ARG A 25 -8.71 -7.08 20.62
N LEU A 26 -8.59 -6.38 19.49
CA LEU A 26 -7.31 -6.05 18.88
C LEU A 26 -6.38 -5.31 19.87
N VAL A 27 -6.90 -4.32 20.59
CA VAL A 27 -6.13 -3.56 21.59
C VAL A 27 -5.66 -4.49 22.73
N THR A 28 -6.51 -5.39 23.22
CA THR A 28 -6.14 -6.35 24.27
C THR A 28 -5.07 -7.36 23.81
N GLU A 29 -5.20 -7.88 22.59
CA GLU A 29 -4.18 -8.76 22.00
C GLU A 29 -2.84 -8.04 21.84
N PHE A 30 -2.88 -6.76 21.44
CA PHE A 30 -1.69 -5.94 21.30
C PHE A 30 -0.99 -5.69 22.64
N GLN A 31 -1.74 -5.41 23.71
CA GLN A 31 -1.18 -5.28 25.06
C GLN A 31 -0.53 -6.59 25.54
N THR A 32 -1.20 -7.73 25.30
CA THR A 32 -0.66 -9.04 25.64
C THR A 32 0.65 -9.31 24.90
N TRP A 33 0.69 -9.00 23.61
CA TRP A 33 1.91 -9.13 22.80
C TRP A 33 3.04 -8.23 23.31
N LEU A 34 2.76 -6.98 23.68
CA LEU A 34 3.76 -6.08 24.26
C LEU A 34 4.31 -6.59 25.60
N ALA A 35 3.46 -7.15 26.46
CA ALA A 35 3.87 -7.70 27.75
C ALA A 35 4.83 -8.90 27.60
N GLN A 36 4.78 -9.61 26.46
CA GLN A 36 5.68 -10.72 26.14
C GLN A 36 7.04 -10.26 25.60
N GLN A 37 7.20 -8.98 25.28
CA GLN A 37 8.47 -8.48 24.73
C GLN A 37 9.49 -8.16 25.82
N THR A 38 10.72 -8.58 25.59
CA THR A 38 11.82 -8.43 26.54
C THR A 38 12.24 -6.96 26.62
N PRO A 39 12.23 -6.32 27.81
CA PRO A 39 12.72 -4.95 27.95
C PRO A 39 14.22 -4.88 27.64
N GLY A 40 14.63 -4.08 26.65
CA GLY A 40 16.05 -3.76 26.39
C GLY A 40 16.55 -3.96 24.96
N LEU A 41 15.85 -4.75 24.14
CA LEU A 41 16.17 -4.91 22.71
C LEU A 41 15.22 -4.04 21.87
N SER A 42 15.56 -2.76 21.66
CA SER A 42 14.85 -1.75 20.83
C SER A 42 13.32 -1.70 20.99
N PRO A 43 12.70 -0.55 21.33
CA PRO A 43 11.25 -0.49 21.48
C PRO A 43 10.55 -1.03 20.22
N PRO A 44 9.68 -2.05 20.33
CA PRO A 44 8.99 -2.60 19.19
C PRO A 44 8.14 -1.50 18.56
N THR A 45 8.44 -1.19 17.30
CA THR A 45 7.63 -0.25 16.54
C THR A 45 6.51 -1.02 15.85
N ALA A 46 5.27 -0.71 16.21
CA ALA A 46 4.11 -1.35 15.61
C ALA A 46 3.62 -0.52 14.42
N LEU A 47 3.55 -1.14 13.23
CA LEU A 47 2.87 -0.57 12.07
C LEU A 47 1.41 -1.02 12.07
N VAL A 48 0.49 -0.05 12.14
CA VAL A 48 -0.94 -0.31 12.21
C VAL A 48 -1.63 0.30 11.01
N PHE A 49 -2.36 -0.54 10.27
CA PHE A 49 -3.17 -0.11 9.15
C PHE A 49 -4.62 0.09 9.55
N ALA A 50 -5.15 1.26 9.22
CA ALA A 50 -6.58 1.57 9.34
C ALA A 50 -7.20 1.80 7.97
N ALA A 51 -8.49 1.52 7.84
CA ALA A 51 -9.18 1.60 6.55
C ALA A 51 -9.26 3.03 5.97
N ASN A 52 -9.30 4.04 6.83
CA ASN A 52 -9.38 5.46 6.47
C ASN A 52 -8.72 6.33 7.56
N ASP A 53 -8.62 7.63 7.33
CA ASP A 53 -7.92 8.56 8.25
C ASP A 53 -8.64 8.71 9.60
N ASP A 54 -9.97 8.68 9.63
CA ASP A 54 -10.72 8.74 10.89
C ASP A 54 -10.42 7.51 11.78
N ASN A 55 -10.48 6.32 11.19
CA ASN A 55 -10.16 5.07 11.87
C ASN A 55 -8.68 5.04 12.28
N ARG A 56 -7.79 5.64 11.47
CA ARG A 56 -6.35 5.75 11.77
C ARG A 56 -6.13 6.52 13.06
N TRP A 57 -6.77 7.69 13.19
CA TRP A 57 -6.67 8.51 14.40
C TRP A 57 -7.27 7.83 15.62
N GLN A 58 -8.50 7.31 15.51
CA GLN A 58 -9.17 6.65 16.63
C GLN A 58 -8.44 5.39 17.13
N LEU A 59 -7.88 4.60 16.20
CA LEU A 59 -7.12 3.41 16.57
C LEU A 59 -5.76 3.75 17.18
N ALA A 60 -5.08 4.76 16.65
CA ALA A 60 -3.80 5.24 17.19
C ALA A 60 -3.97 5.72 18.63
N ASP A 61 -4.99 6.55 18.89
CA ASP A 61 -5.28 7.07 20.22
C ASP A 61 -5.58 5.95 21.23
N ARG A 62 -6.44 4.99 20.86
CA ARG A 62 -6.75 3.83 21.72
C ARG A 62 -5.51 2.98 22.04
N LEU A 63 -4.64 2.75 21.06
CA LEU A 63 -3.42 1.99 21.28
C LEU A 63 -2.40 2.79 22.12
N ALA A 64 -2.29 4.10 21.91
CA ALA A 64 -1.44 4.97 22.71
C ALA A 64 -1.88 4.99 24.19
N GLN A 65 -3.20 5.11 24.44
CA GLN A 65 -3.77 5.04 25.78
C GLN A 65 -3.55 3.66 26.41
N ALA A 66 -3.82 2.59 25.67
CA ALA A 66 -3.65 1.21 26.14
C ALA A 66 -2.19 0.87 26.49
N THR A 67 -1.22 1.57 25.90
CA THR A 67 0.22 1.38 26.14
C THR A 67 0.83 2.41 27.07
N GLY A 68 0.04 3.38 27.54
CA GLY A 68 0.53 4.51 28.34
C GLY A 68 1.55 5.37 27.60
N GLY A 69 1.51 5.40 26.26
CA GLY A 69 2.43 6.16 25.41
C GLY A 69 3.88 5.66 25.40
N ARG A 70 4.15 4.49 25.98
CA ARG A 70 5.53 3.96 26.16
C ARG A 70 6.12 3.33 24.91
N TYR A 71 5.31 3.14 23.86
CA TYR A 71 5.71 2.43 22.65
C TYR A 71 5.39 3.25 21.39
N PRO A 72 6.34 3.36 20.44
CA PRO A 72 6.10 4.03 19.18
C PRO A 72 5.14 3.21 18.31
N ILE A 73 3.97 3.79 17.99
CA ILE A 73 2.98 3.18 17.11
C ILE A 73 2.86 4.04 15.85
N LEU A 74 3.16 3.45 14.70
CA LEU A 74 3.01 4.09 13.40
C LEU A 74 1.64 3.70 12.82
N SER A 75 0.67 4.61 12.93
CA SER A 75 -0.67 4.41 12.35
C SER A 75 -0.76 5.07 10.98
N LYS A 76 -1.09 4.29 9.94
CA LYS A 76 -1.30 4.79 8.57
C LYS A 76 -2.50 4.15 7.91
N THR A 77 -3.05 4.80 6.88
CA THR A 77 -3.88 4.09 5.90
C THR A 77 -2.97 3.30 4.97
N PRO A 78 -3.40 2.15 4.42
CA PRO A 78 -2.61 1.40 3.43
C PRO A 78 -2.14 2.29 2.27
N LEU A 79 -3.04 3.14 1.76
CA LEU A 79 -2.73 4.07 0.69
C LEU A 79 -1.67 5.11 1.11
N GLY A 80 -1.81 5.69 2.30
CA GLY A 80 -0.85 6.66 2.83
C GLY A 80 0.54 6.05 3.01
N PHE A 81 0.61 4.85 3.57
CA PHE A 81 1.87 4.12 3.70
C PHE A 81 2.53 3.86 2.35
N ILE A 82 1.81 3.28 1.40
CA ILE A 82 2.38 3.01 0.07
C ILE A 82 2.80 4.30 -0.63
N SER A 83 2.04 5.40 -0.48
CA SER A 83 2.41 6.70 -1.05
C SER A 83 3.73 7.21 -0.49
N ASP A 84 3.99 7.00 0.80
CA ASP A 84 5.23 7.40 1.45
C ASP A 84 6.40 6.50 1.01
N GLU A 85 6.18 5.20 0.87
CA GLU A 85 7.19 4.28 0.33
C GLU A 85 7.54 4.62 -1.12
N VAL A 86 6.54 4.92 -1.96
CA VAL A 86 6.76 5.34 -3.35
C VAL A 86 7.58 6.63 -3.39
N LYS A 87 7.30 7.60 -2.50
CA LYS A 87 8.10 8.83 -2.37
C LYS A 87 9.53 8.54 -1.93
N LEU A 88 9.69 7.66 -0.93
CA LEU A 88 10.99 7.30 -0.36
C LEU A 88 11.89 6.63 -1.39
N PHE A 89 11.33 5.70 -2.17
CA PHE A 89 12.07 4.96 -3.20
C PHE A 89 12.02 5.63 -4.58
N PHE A 90 11.31 6.75 -4.72
CA PHE A 90 11.21 7.50 -5.97
C PHE A 90 12.59 7.77 -6.61
N PRO A 91 13.63 8.23 -5.87
CA PRO A 91 14.94 8.51 -6.45
C PRO A 91 15.60 7.31 -7.15
N LEU A 92 15.33 6.08 -6.69
CA LEU A 92 15.91 4.86 -7.28
C LEU A 92 15.36 4.56 -8.67
N LEU A 93 14.16 5.06 -8.99
CA LEU A 93 13.54 4.89 -10.31
C LEU A 93 14.10 5.87 -11.35
N PHE A 94 14.59 7.04 -10.91
CA PHE A 94 15.03 8.11 -11.81
C PHE A 94 16.52 8.11 -12.11
N GLN A 95 17.35 7.52 -11.23
CA GLN A 95 18.78 7.36 -11.49
C GLN A 95 19.06 6.64 -12.83
N PRO A 96 18.35 5.55 -13.20
CA PRO A 96 18.54 4.90 -14.50
C PRO A 96 17.90 5.64 -15.68
N LEU A 97 16.87 6.46 -15.42
CA LEU A 97 16.08 7.15 -16.46
C LEU A 97 16.60 8.56 -16.78
N ASN A 98 17.58 9.07 -16.02
CA ASN A 98 18.18 10.41 -16.18
C ASN A 98 17.16 11.56 -16.24
N LEU A 99 15.98 11.41 -15.61
CA LEU A 99 15.02 12.51 -15.53
C LEU A 99 15.37 13.38 -14.33
N LYS A 100 15.21 14.70 -14.48
CA LYS A 100 15.45 15.66 -13.39
C LYS A 100 14.56 15.25 -12.22
N ALA A 101 15.16 14.96 -11.07
CA ALA A 101 14.45 14.59 -9.85
C ALA A 101 13.47 15.71 -9.48
N GLN A 102 12.21 15.55 -9.85
CA GLN A 102 11.10 16.36 -9.36
C GLN A 102 10.37 15.53 -8.31
N PHE A 103 9.77 16.17 -7.32
CA PHE A 103 8.94 15.45 -6.35
C PHE A 103 7.84 14.67 -7.09
N PRO A 104 7.51 13.44 -6.66
CA PRO A 104 6.39 12.70 -7.23
C PRO A 104 5.12 13.55 -7.11
N LEU A 105 4.62 13.99 -8.26
CA LEU A 105 3.38 14.74 -8.34
C LEU A 105 2.22 13.75 -8.29
N ARG A 106 1.35 13.90 -7.28
CA ARG A 106 0.08 13.17 -7.28
C ARG A 106 -0.85 13.84 -8.29
N LEU A 107 -1.09 13.15 -9.39
CA LEU A 107 -2.00 13.63 -10.43
C LEU A 107 -3.45 13.55 -9.94
N ARG A 108 -4.26 14.49 -10.43
CA ARG A 108 -5.72 14.38 -10.31
C ARG A 108 -6.20 13.22 -11.20
N PRO A 109 -7.30 12.52 -10.85
CA PRO A 109 -7.77 11.38 -11.63
C PRO A 109 -7.97 11.69 -13.11
N GLU A 110 -8.42 12.90 -13.44
CA GLU A 110 -8.63 13.37 -14.80
C GLU A 110 -7.30 13.49 -15.54
N THR A 111 -6.32 14.19 -14.95
CA THR A 111 -4.98 14.37 -15.53
C THR A 111 -4.20 13.05 -15.64
N GLU A 112 -4.33 12.18 -14.63
CA GLU A 112 -3.75 10.83 -14.65
C GLU A 112 -4.27 10.03 -15.84
N GLN A 113 -5.58 10.08 -16.07
CA GLN A 113 -6.22 9.39 -17.17
C GLN A 113 -5.85 9.98 -18.53
N GLU A 114 -5.81 11.31 -18.66
CA GLU A 114 -5.36 11.97 -19.89
C GLU A 114 -3.93 11.56 -20.25
N LEU A 115 -3.00 11.64 -19.31
CA LEU A 115 -1.60 11.26 -19.52
C LEU A 115 -1.43 9.76 -19.77
N ALA A 116 -2.15 8.91 -19.04
CA ALA A 116 -2.13 7.46 -19.29
C ALA A 116 -2.69 7.11 -20.67
N THR A 117 -3.74 7.79 -21.11
CA THR A 117 -4.33 7.59 -22.44
C THR A 117 -3.31 7.90 -23.54
N GLN A 118 -2.56 9.00 -23.39
CA GLN A 118 -1.50 9.38 -24.32
C GLN A 118 -0.33 8.39 -24.29
N LEU A 119 0.14 8.02 -23.10
CA LEU A 119 1.29 7.13 -22.93
C LEU A 119 1.00 5.71 -23.45
N TRP A 120 -0.20 5.19 -23.19
CA TRP A 120 -0.57 3.82 -23.54
C TRP A 120 -1.05 3.68 -24.96
N GLN A 121 -1.35 4.78 -25.67
CA GLN A 121 -1.82 4.75 -27.06
C GLN A 121 -0.91 3.90 -27.97
N ALA A 122 0.41 3.95 -27.77
CA ALA A 122 1.38 3.18 -28.54
C ALA A 122 1.40 1.67 -28.23
N ALA A 123 0.83 1.26 -27.09
CA ALA A 123 0.77 -0.13 -26.63
C ALA A 123 -0.61 -0.77 -26.78
N LEU A 124 -1.65 0.02 -27.07
CA LEU A 124 -3.02 -0.45 -27.27
C LEU A 124 -3.22 -0.94 -28.71
N THR A 125 -3.93 -2.05 -28.85
CA THR A 125 -4.29 -2.62 -30.16
C THR A 125 -5.39 -1.80 -30.85
N ALA A 126 -5.51 -1.91 -32.17
CA ALA A 126 -6.52 -1.20 -32.97
C ALA A 126 -7.97 -1.41 -32.48
N ALA A 127 -8.26 -2.56 -31.86
CA ALA A 127 -9.57 -2.85 -31.26
C ALA A 127 -9.83 -2.05 -29.97
N GLU A 128 -8.79 -1.74 -29.20
CA GLU A 128 -8.85 -0.98 -27.95
C GLU A 128 -8.85 0.54 -28.19
N LEU A 129 -8.45 0.99 -29.38
CA LEU A 129 -8.30 2.40 -29.78
C LEU A 129 -9.58 3.08 -30.26
N GLN A 130 -10.76 2.44 -30.17
CA GLN A 130 -12.03 3.14 -30.45
C GLN A 130 -12.26 4.18 -29.34
N GLY A 131 -12.11 5.47 -29.63
CA GLY A 131 -11.87 6.54 -28.63
C GLY A 131 -12.69 6.50 -27.33
N VAL A 132 -13.99 6.18 -27.36
CA VAL A 132 -14.83 6.04 -26.14
C VAL A 132 -14.46 4.79 -25.33
N MET A 133 -14.17 3.68 -26.02
CA MET A 133 -13.67 2.44 -25.41
C MET A 133 -12.26 2.61 -24.88
N GLN A 134 -11.41 3.38 -25.57
CA GLN A 134 -10.05 3.68 -25.12
C GLN A 134 -10.07 4.40 -23.77
N TYR A 135 -10.84 5.48 -23.66
CA TYR A 135 -10.92 6.25 -22.41
C TYR A 135 -11.44 5.40 -21.25
N ARG A 136 -12.47 4.57 -21.49
CA ARG A 136 -13.01 3.63 -20.50
C ARG A 136 -12.01 2.55 -20.11
N PHE A 137 -11.33 1.94 -21.08
CA PHE A 137 -10.35 0.88 -20.85
C PHE A 137 -9.14 1.39 -20.05
N VAL A 138 -8.65 2.59 -20.38
CA VAL A 138 -7.59 3.25 -19.62
C VAL A 138 -8.06 3.51 -18.18
N ARG A 139 -9.30 4.00 -17.98
CA ARG A 139 -9.88 4.20 -16.66
C ARG A 139 -9.93 2.91 -15.85
N GLU A 140 -10.49 1.86 -16.42
CA GLU A 140 -10.63 0.56 -15.76
C GLU A 140 -9.26 -0.02 -15.41
N THR A 141 -8.26 0.13 -16.29
CA THR A 141 -6.90 -0.31 -16.03
C THR A 141 -6.24 0.50 -14.92
N LEU A 142 -6.38 1.83 -14.91
CA LEU A 142 -5.90 2.68 -13.82
C LEU A 142 -6.57 2.34 -12.50
N ASP A 143 -7.90 2.18 -12.49
CA ASP A 143 -8.66 1.78 -11.32
C ASP A 143 -8.23 0.38 -10.84
N LEU A 144 -7.96 -0.56 -11.75
CA LEU A 144 -7.40 -1.87 -11.42
C LEU A 144 -5.99 -1.79 -10.86
N LEU A 145 -5.12 -0.91 -11.37
CA LEU A 145 -3.77 -0.70 -10.83
C LEU A 145 -3.83 -0.05 -9.44
N GLN A 146 -4.71 0.94 -9.25
CA GLN A 146 -4.96 1.57 -7.95
C GLN A 146 -5.62 0.60 -6.96
N LEU A 147 -6.53 -0.26 -7.44
CA LEU A 147 -7.11 -1.35 -6.67
C LEU A 147 -6.06 -2.41 -6.37
N ALA A 148 -5.17 -2.73 -7.28
CA ALA A 148 -4.11 -3.70 -7.06
C ALA A 148 -3.08 -3.17 -6.07
N VAL A 149 -2.85 -1.87 -5.99
CA VAL A 149 -2.14 -1.23 -4.87
C VAL A 149 -2.91 -1.42 -3.55
N ARG A 150 -4.25 -1.34 -3.56
CA ARG A 150 -5.09 -1.60 -2.37
C ARG A 150 -5.21 -3.10 -2.01
N VAL A 151 -5.15 -3.97 -3.01
CA VAL A 151 -5.41 -5.42 -2.96
C VAL A 151 -4.10 -6.23 -2.99
N ALA A 152 -2.94 -5.61 -3.18
CA ALA A 152 -1.62 -6.27 -3.05
C ALA A 152 -1.38 -6.81 -1.62
N SER A 153 -2.21 -6.42 -0.66
CA SER A 153 -2.33 -7.08 0.65
C SER A 153 -3.04 -8.45 0.60
N ARG A 154 -3.58 -8.90 -0.56
CA ARG A 154 -4.47 -10.06 -0.64
C ARG A 154 -4.49 -10.90 -1.94
N LEU A 155 -3.69 -10.67 -2.98
CA LEU A 155 -3.75 -11.53 -4.19
C LEU A 155 -2.41 -12.15 -4.59
N ARG A 156 -2.33 -13.48 -4.42
CA ARG A 156 -1.24 -14.36 -4.88
C ARG A 156 -1.51 -15.00 -6.26
N THR A 157 -2.46 -14.49 -7.06
CA THR A 157 -3.01 -15.27 -8.19
C THR A 157 -3.04 -14.63 -9.58
N SER A 158 -2.55 -13.41 -9.82
CA SER A 158 -2.65 -12.79 -11.16
C SER A 158 -1.31 -12.50 -11.85
N ARG A 159 -0.35 -13.43 -11.78
CA ARG A 159 1.04 -13.26 -12.30
C ARG A 159 1.14 -12.85 -13.78
N ARG A 160 0.11 -13.07 -14.61
CA ARG A 160 0.11 -12.74 -16.06
C ARG A 160 -0.22 -11.28 -16.39
N TYR A 161 -1.08 -10.62 -15.62
CA TYR A 161 -1.48 -9.23 -15.90
C TYR A 161 -0.42 -8.23 -15.44
N TRP A 162 0.26 -8.55 -14.33
CA TRP A 162 1.35 -7.74 -13.79
C TRP A 162 2.56 -7.66 -14.71
N THR A 163 2.95 -8.76 -15.35
CA THR A 163 4.12 -8.76 -16.25
C THR A 163 3.90 -7.88 -17.48
N TRP A 164 2.67 -7.83 -18.02
CA TRP A 164 2.36 -7.00 -19.18
C TRP A 164 2.31 -5.50 -18.81
N ALA A 165 1.58 -5.13 -17.75
CA ALA A 165 1.47 -3.73 -17.33
C ALA A 165 2.83 -3.13 -16.94
N TRP A 166 3.68 -3.92 -16.26
CA TRP A 166 5.02 -3.47 -15.86
C TRP A 166 5.98 -3.36 -17.06
N SER A 167 5.90 -4.28 -18.03
CA SER A 167 6.70 -4.23 -19.26
C SER A 167 6.27 -3.09 -20.18
N ALA A 168 4.96 -2.80 -20.28
CA ALA A 168 4.42 -1.70 -21.05
C ALA A 168 4.81 -0.33 -20.46
N ALA A 169 4.72 -0.18 -19.13
CA ALA A 169 5.13 1.04 -18.43
C ALA A 169 6.63 1.35 -18.60
N ILE A 170 7.49 0.33 -18.47
CA ILE A 170 8.95 0.50 -18.66
C ILE A 170 9.29 0.71 -20.13
N GLY A 171 8.62 0.02 -21.05
CA GLY A 171 8.82 0.17 -22.49
C GLY A 171 8.38 1.53 -23.03
N ALA A 172 7.44 2.21 -22.37
CA ALA A 172 7.02 3.56 -22.71
C ALA A 172 8.00 4.62 -22.15
N MET A 173 8.46 4.46 -20.91
CA MET A 173 9.44 5.37 -20.27
C MET A 173 10.82 5.40 -20.93
N ARG A 174 11.21 4.34 -21.65
CA ARG A 174 12.54 4.25 -22.29
C ARG A 174 12.59 4.89 -23.68
N ARG A 175 11.45 5.35 -24.21
CA ARG A 175 11.29 5.92 -25.58
C ARG A 175 10.91 7.40 -25.59
N SER A 176 10.79 8.01 -24.42
CA SER A 176 10.60 9.45 -24.18
C SER A 176 11.89 10.05 -23.63
#